data_AF-A0A813B9M6-F1
#
_entry.id   AF-A0A813B9M6-F1
#
_cell.length_a   1.000
_cell.length_b   1.000
_cell.length_c   1.000
_cell.angle_alpha   90.00
_cell.angle_beta   90.00
_cell.angle_gamma   90.00
#
_symmetry.space_group_name_H-M   'P 1'
#
loop_
_entity.id
_entity.type
_entity.pdbx_description
1 polymer ?
#
loop_
_entity_poly.entity_id
_entity_poly.type
_entity_poly.pdbx_seq_one_letter_code
_entity_poly.pdbx_strand_id
1 'polypeptide(L)'
;EYLLFNPDSPTGHYKLDLGNPAAAYVAQALALLDRWESGIAKRKELPDISEDGDYSCVRNCRYAHQSLRSLGLQSFDEWVLPEKEILELDYVTHLRPDCHGEVMTAATFTRFLTILQQAECDGPTQIKVTRNLAHYINLTSVQMRQLLGVYRTSELREEALVTTFFRIVDIHHEKVFRVRYEEQAELDSLRQRLGYCTFFTYIQPEQVTYDFDFAKYDQRLAANLFFGLANAEKRDNISNFRYTLPDGTIDKLEQGVPRSWDQFARMPKEGVFHFTYKCSPQDCRFSLRKSLLFQFGKWKVDVAEDEVNWWAAAAEAPEDVLEFLFWMRSRFRDTQKAFEAFDGADGNGLLGLREFEEGMKQLKCQKFRGRDEKQRWTAIFRFLDPSGEGQVSKEEFLTLDSFWAEVEFSIREFLDWSNRKYGRDLKTLWNALDEDGSGAIQRFEWESVLDKVGYFGPSGPIFSYVDEDDGGEISWKEFQLLGRFQDAPSAPCS
;
A
#
# COMPACT_ATOMS: atom_id res chain seq x y z
N GLU A 1 -26.11 14.04 9.99
CA GLU A 1 -24.75 14.47 10.36
C GLU A 1 -24.47 14.26 11.83
N TYR A 2 -25.15 14.95 12.76
CA TYR A 2 -24.93 14.74 14.21
C TYR A 2 -25.06 13.28 14.68
N LEU A 3 -26.13 12.57 14.29
CA LEU A 3 -26.34 11.16 14.67
C LEU A 3 -25.29 10.18 14.11
N LEU A 4 -24.49 10.62 13.13
CA LEU A 4 -23.45 9.82 12.50
C LEU A 4 -22.03 10.33 12.84
N PHE A 5 -21.93 11.29 13.77
CA PHE A 5 -20.65 11.80 14.21
C PHE A 5 -20.14 10.95 15.37
N ASN A 6 -18.97 10.35 15.17
CA ASN A 6 -18.28 9.54 16.17
C ASN A 6 -17.05 10.28 16.68
N PRO A 7 -17.09 10.93 17.86
CA PRO A 7 -15.94 11.67 18.37
C PRO A 7 -14.75 10.78 18.76
N ASP A 8 -14.98 9.48 19.00
CA ASP A 8 -13.92 8.50 19.30
C ASP A 8 -13.23 7.98 18.03
N SER A 9 -13.83 8.24 16.86
CA SER A 9 -13.26 7.95 15.54
C SER A 9 -13.63 9.07 14.56
N PRO A 10 -13.08 10.29 14.77
CA PRO A 10 -13.50 11.46 14.02
C PRO A 10 -12.85 11.52 12.62
N THR A 11 -11.86 10.67 12.32
CA THR A 11 -11.17 10.72 11.04
C THR A 11 -12.12 10.54 9.86
N GLY A 12 -11.98 11.39 8.85
CA GLY A 12 -12.71 11.30 7.59
C GLY A 12 -13.04 12.67 7.00
N HIS A 13 -13.73 12.63 5.86
CA HIS A 13 -14.17 13.83 5.17
C HIS A 13 -15.46 14.40 5.79
N TYR A 14 -15.56 15.72 5.85
CA TYR A 14 -16.69 16.47 6.35
C TYR A 14 -17.04 17.59 5.39
N LYS A 15 -18.30 17.61 4.95
CA LYS A 15 -18.90 18.71 4.19
C LYS A 15 -20.14 19.16 4.93
N LEU A 16 -20.04 20.29 5.62
CA LEU A 16 -20.98 20.76 6.63
C LEU A 16 -21.60 22.09 6.17
N ASP A 17 -22.91 22.13 6.05
CA ASP A 17 -23.66 23.38 5.85
C ASP A 17 -23.88 24.05 7.21
N LEU A 18 -23.10 25.10 7.51
CA LEU A 18 -23.12 25.75 8.82
C LEU A 18 -24.47 26.43 9.13
N GLY A 19 -25.35 26.63 8.14
CA GLY A 19 -26.72 27.07 8.36
C GLY A 19 -27.61 26.02 9.02
N ASN A 20 -27.20 24.74 8.99
CA ASN A 20 -27.88 23.65 9.68
C ASN A 20 -27.33 23.49 11.12
N PRO A 21 -28.15 23.58 12.17
CA PRO A 21 -27.69 23.46 13.56
C PRO A 21 -26.94 22.16 13.87
N ALA A 22 -27.33 21.05 13.24
CA ALA A 22 -26.65 19.76 13.45
C ALA A 22 -25.25 19.72 12.82
N ALA A 23 -25.10 20.32 11.64
CA ALA A 23 -23.83 20.44 10.94
C ALA A 23 -22.89 21.42 11.67
N ALA A 24 -23.43 22.57 12.09
CA ALA A 24 -22.73 23.57 12.89
C ALA A 24 -22.21 22.99 14.21
N TYR A 25 -23.01 22.14 14.87
CA TYR A 25 -22.56 21.40 16.06
C TYR A 25 -21.35 20.50 15.74
N VAL A 26 -21.41 19.72 14.65
CA VAL A 26 -20.29 18.84 14.26
C VAL A 26 -19.03 19.66 13.97
N ALA A 27 -19.15 20.80 13.29
CA ALA A 27 -18.03 21.71 13.05
C ALA A 27 -17.41 22.22 14.37
N GLN A 28 -18.24 22.62 15.34
CA GLN A 28 -17.78 23.04 16.67
C GLN A 28 -17.09 21.90 17.44
N ALA A 29 -17.63 20.68 17.35
CA ALA A 29 -17.04 19.51 17.98
C ALA A 29 -15.66 19.20 17.38
N LEU A 30 -15.51 19.27 16.05
CA LEU A 30 -14.22 19.10 15.37
C LEU A 30 -13.21 20.17 15.77
N ALA A 31 -13.62 21.44 15.87
CA ALA A 31 -12.74 22.52 16.33
C ALA A 31 -12.27 22.32 17.78
N LEU A 32 -13.16 21.82 18.65
CA LEU A 32 -12.81 21.50 20.03
C LEU A 32 -11.82 20.31 20.10
N LEU A 33 -12.06 19.27 19.31
CA LEU A 33 -11.15 18.11 19.22
C LEU A 33 -9.78 18.52 18.70
N ASP A 34 -9.73 19.33 17.64
CA ASP A 34 -8.49 19.85 17.06
C ASP A 34 -7.66 20.57 18.13
N ARG A 35 -8.26 21.56 18.80
CA ARG A 35 -7.61 22.31 19.87
C ARG A 35 -7.11 21.42 21.01
N TRP A 36 -7.87 20.38 21.37
CA TRP A 36 -7.49 19.44 22.41
C TRP A 36 -6.31 18.55 21.98
N GLU A 37 -6.37 17.95 20.79
CA GLU A 37 -5.35 17.07 20.25
C GLU A 37 -4.04 17.82 19.95
N SER A 38 -4.10 19.00 19.32
CA SER A 38 -2.94 19.86 19.08
C SER A 38 -2.32 20.33 20.41
N GLY A 39 -3.15 20.67 21.40
CA GLY A 39 -2.67 21.04 22.73
C GLY A 39 -1.96 19.89 23.46
N ILE A 40 -2.44 18.65 23.31
CA ILE A 40 -1.74 17.45 23.83
C ILE A 40 -0.42 17.25 23.11
N ALA A 41 -0.41 17.33 21.77
CA ALA A 41 0.80 17.15 20.97
C ALA A 41 1.90 18.15 21.36
N LYS A 42 1.55 19.43 21.50
CA LYS A 42 2.46 20.50 21.95
C LYS A 42 3.00 20.22 23.36
N ARG A 43 2.14 19.84 24.32
CA ARG A 43 2.58 19.52 25.70
C ARG A 43 3.48 18.29 25.80
N LYS A 44 3.30 17.32 24.90
CA LYS A 44 4.12 16.12 24.81
C LYS A 44 5.37 16.30 23.94
N GLU A 45 5.60 17.51 23.41
CA GLU A 45 6.72 17.82 22.50
C GLU A 45 6.79 16.86 21.30
N LEU A 46 5.63 16.42 20.80
CA LEU A 46 5.58 15.56 19.63
C LEU A 46 5.99 16.36 18.37
N PRO A 47 6.59 15.71 17.36
CA PRO A 47 6.80 16.33 16.07
C PRO A 47 5.48 16.81 15.46
N ASP A 48 5.54 17.98 14.81
CA ASP A 48 4.44 18.47 14.01
C ASP A 48 4.39 17.73 12.67
N ILE A 49 3.23 17.17 12.34
CA ILE A 49 2.97 16.43 11.11
C ILE A 49 1.74 16.98 10.36
N SER A 50 1.26 18.16 10.76
CA SER A 50 0.13 18.85 10.15
C SER A 50 0.48 19.37 8.75
N GLU A 51 -0.55 19.54 7.91
CA GLU A 51 -0.38 20.04 6.54
C GLU A 51 0.40 21.36 6.48
N ASP A 52 0.15 22.24 7.46
CA ASP A 52 0.61 23.63 7.46
C ASP A 52 1.70 23.92 8.52
N GLY A 53 2.03 22.95 9.38
CA GLY A 53 3.04 23.12 10.45
C GLY A 53 2.52 23.92 11.64
N ASP A 54 1.25 23.72 12.01
CA ASP A 54 0.54 24.39 13.11
C ASP A 54 0.00 23.42 14.19
N TYR A 55 0.31 22.12 14.06
CA TYR A 55 -0.20 20.97 14.82
C TYR A 55 -1.68 20.62 14.59
N SER A 56 -2.37 21.25 13.64
CA SER A 56 -3.79 20.97 13.40
C SER A 56 -3.99 19.54 12.84
N CYS A 57 -5.05 18.91 13.31
CA CYS A 57 -5.62 17.66 12.79
C CYS A 57 -6.49 17.91 11.55
N VAL A 58 -6.81 19.18 11.25
CA VAL A 58 -7.61 19.59 10.10
C VAL A 58 -6.72 19.74 8.87
N ARG A 59 -7.21 19.24 7.73
CA ARG A 59 -6.53 19.27 6.44
C ARG A 59 -7.51 19.60 5.33
N ASN A 60 -7.00 20.04 4.18
CA ASN A 60 -7.80 20.31 2.98
C ASN A 60 -8.97 21.29 3.23
N CYS A 61 -8.85 22.16 4.24
CA CYS A 61 -9.96 22.94 4.75
C CYS A 61 -10.34 24.10 3.81
N ARG A 62 -11.62 24.16 3.46
CA ARG A 62 -12.24 25.18 2.60
C ARG A 62 -13.51 25.70 3.24
N TYR A 63 -13.69 27.02 3.20
CA TYR A 63 -14.92 27.69 3.61
C TYR A 63 -15.44 28.52 2.44
N ALA A 64 -16.71 28.36 2.09
CA ALA A 64 -17.32 29.01 0.91
C ALA A 64 -16.48 28.81 -0.37
N HIS A 65 -15.97 27.59 -0.56
CA HIS A 65 -15.08 27.18 -1.65
C HIS A 65 -13.70 27.87 -1.70
N GLN A 66 -13.33 28.63 -0.68
CA GLN A 66 -12.04 29.30 -0.55
C GLN A 66 -11.19 28.63 0.53
N SER A 67 -9.87 28.57 0.34
CA SER A 67 -8.97 28.02 1.36
C SER A 67 -8.89 28.97 2.57
N LEU A 68 -8.68 28.44 3.78
CA LEU A 68 -8.53 29.29 4.97
C LEU A 68 -7.42 30.34 4.83
N ARG A 69 -6.29 29.94 4.21
CA ARG A 69 -5.17 30.84 3.93
C ARG A 69 -5.58 32.01 3.03
N SER A 70 -6.45 31.79 2.03
CA SER A 70 -6.95 32.86 1.17
C SER A 70 -7.85 33.86 1.91
N LEU A 71 -8.45 33.43 3.03
CA LEU A 71 -9.25 34.25 3.93
C LEU A 71 -8.40 34.95 5.01
N GLY A 72 -7.08 34.77 5.01
CA GLY A 72 -6.16 35.36 5.99
C GLY A 72 -6.15 34.66 7.35
N LEU A 73 -6.77 33.49 7.48
CA LEU A 73 -6.77 32.70 8.70
C LEU A 73 -5.52 31.80 8.71
N GLN A 74 -4.81 31.78 9.84
CA GLN A 74 -3.58 30.99 9.98
C GLN A 74 -3.82 29.55 10.42
N SER A 75 -4.88 29.31 11.20
CA SER A 75 -5.19 27.99 11.74
C SER A 75 -6.70 27.84 11.99
N PHE A 76 -7.14 26.59 12.09
CA PHE A 76 -8.54 26.25 12.36
C PHE A 76 -8.96 26.56 13.81
N ASP A 77 -8.02 26.48 14.76
CA ASP A 77 -8.28 26.74 16.19
C ASP A 77 -8.51 28.21 16.54
N GLU A 78 -7.97 29.13 15.73
CA GLU A 78 -8.21 30.58 15.83
C GLU A 78 -9.56 30.99 15.21
N TRP A 79 -10.22 30.08 14.48
CA TRP A 79 -11.37 30.42 13.67
C TRP A 79 -12.66 30.46 14.49
N VAL A 80 -13.27 31.65 14.57
CA VAL A 80 -14.67 31.77 15.00
C VAL A 80 -15.56 31.25 13.89
N LEU A 81 -16.08 30.02 14.08
CA LEU A 81 -16.90 29.34 13.08
C LEU A 81 -18.08 30.20 12.61
N PRO A 82 -18.23 30.44 11.30
CA PRO A 82 -19.35 31.18 10.73
C PRO A 82 -20.69 30.46 10.92
N GLU A 83 -21.78 31.21 10.84
CA GLU A 83 -23.14 30.67 11.02
C GLU A 83 -23.80 30.18 9.72
N LYS A 84 -23.15 30.35 8.57
CA LYS A 84 -23.69 30.05 7.22
C LYS A 84 -22.57 29.57 6.31
N GLU A 85 -22.94 29.14 5.11
CA GLU A 85 -22.06 28.60 4.06
C GLU A 85 -21.52 27.19 4.36
N ILE A 86 -20.85 26.62 3.37
CA ILE A 86 -20.29 25.28 3.41
C ILE A 86 -18.86 25.33 3.95
N LEU A 87 -18.62 24.55 5.00
CA LEU A 87 -17.30 24.15 5.48
C LEU A 87 -16.98 22.74 4.97
N GLU A 88 -15.87 22.58 4.26
CA GLU A 88 -15.40 21.31 3.71
C GLU A 88 -13.97 21.05 4.20
N LEU A 89 -13.72 19.90 4.82
CA LEU A 89 -12.41 19.55 5.39
C LEU A 89 -12.23 18.03 5.53
N ASP A 90 -10.98 17.59 5.66
CA ASP A 90 -10.65 16.29 6.22
C ASP A 90 -10.16 16.48 7.66
N TYR A 91 -10.64 15.63 8.58
CA TYR A 91 -10.11 15.56 9.94
C TYR A 91 -9.27 14.29 10.09
N VAL A 92 -8.09 14.40 10.71
CA VAL A 92 -7.16 13.28 10.90
C VAL A 92 -6.68 13.26 12.34
N THR A 93 -7.19 12.32 13.13
CA THR A 93 -6.82 12.21 14.55
C THR A 93 -5.37 11.76 14.77
N HIS A 94 -4.79 12.20 15.89
CA HIS A 94 -3.53 11.71 16.43
C HIS A 94 -3.68 10.39 17.22
N LEU A 95 -4.91 9.93 17.46
CA LEU A 95 -5.16 8.66 18.15
C LEU A 95 -4.66 7.46 17.34
N ARG A 96 -4.11 6.48 18.04
CA ARG A 96 -3.61 5.22 17.49
C ARG A 96 -4.17 4.06 18.31
N PRO A 97 -4.43 2.91 17.69
CA PRO A 97 -4.81 1.73 18.45
C PRO A 97 -3.62 1.24 19.28
N ASP A 98 -3.89 0.51 20.34
CA ASP A 98 -2.84 -0.21 21.07
C ASP A 98 -2.28 -1.30 20.15
N CYS A 99 -0.95 -1.43 20.07
CA CYS A 99 -0.28 -2.48 19.30
C CYS A 99 -0.56 -3.88 19.85
N HIS A 100 -1.03 -3.99 21.10
CA HIS A 100 -1.53 -5.24 21.70
C HIS A 100 -3.05 -5.22 21.87
N GLY A 101 -3.75 -4.32 21.19
CA GLY A 101 -5.20 -4.20 21.24
C GLY A 101 -5.89 -5.47 20.75
N GLU A 102 -7.05 -5.78 21.34
CA GLU A 102 -7.84 -6.93 20.91
C GLU A 102 -8.35 -6.72 19.48
N VAL A 103 -7.88 -7.59 18.58
CA VAL A 103 -8.28 -7.63 17.18
C VAL A 103 -9.55 -8.45 17.02
N MET A 104 -10.38 -8.09 16.04
CA MET A 104 -11.56 -8.87 15.68
C MET A 104 -11.16 -10.31 15.30
N THR A 105 -11.78 -11.30 15.95
CA THR A 105 -11.50 -12.72 15.64
C THR A 105 -11.90 -13.06 14.20
N ALA A 106 -11.23 -14.03 13.57
CA ALA A 106 -11.51 -14.44 12.20
C ALA A 106 -12.99 -14.78 11.95
N ALA A 107 -13.65 -15.45 12.93
CA ALA A 107 -15.07 -15.77 12.86
C ALA A 107 -15.96 -14.51 12.89
N THR A 108 -15.66 -13.56 13.79
CA THR A 108 -16.40 -12.30 13.89
C THR A 108 -16.21 -11.45 12.64
N PHE A 109 -14.98 -11.38 12.14
CA PHE A 109 -14.63 -10.64 10.93
C PHE A 109 -15.30 -11.22 9.68
N THR A 110 -15.30 -12.55 9.52
CA THR A 110 -16.04 -13.22 8.44
C THR A 110 -17.54 -12.90 8.48
N ARG A 111 -18.13 -12.88 9.69
CA ARG A 111 -19.54 -12.52 9.87
C ARG A 111 -19.79 -11.05 9.52
N PHE A 112 -18.89 -10.16 9.93
CA PHE A 112 -18.94 -8.74 9.60
C PHE A 112 -18.91 -8.51 8.08
N LEU A 113 -17.96 -9.13 7.36
CA LEU A 113 -17.89 -9.04 5.90
C LEU A 113 -19.14 -9.62 5.23
N THR A 114 -19.64 -10.77 5.71
CA THR A 114 -20.87 -11.37 5.19
C THR A 114 -22.06 -10.42 5.34
N ILE A 115 -22.19 -9.74 6.47
CA ILE A 115 -23.27 -8.77 6.71
C ILE A 115 -23.14 -7.59 5.74
N LEU A 116 -21.94 -7.04 5.54
CA LEU A 116 -21.72 -5.94 4.60
C LEU A 116 -22.07 -6.35 3.16
N GLN A 117 -21.64 -7.55 2.74
CA GLN A 117 -21.90 -8.06 1.39
C GLN A 117 -23.38 -8.39 1.13
N GLN A 118 -24.12 -8.76 2.18
CA GLN A 118 -25.55 -9.10 2.08
C GLN A 118 -26.48 -7.92 2.40
N ALA A 119 -25.94 -6.79 2.87
CA ALA A 119 -26.74 -5.64 3.24
C ALA A 119 -27.43 -5.05 2.00
N GLU A 120 -28.72 -4.74 2.13
CA GLU A 120 -29.51 -4.10 1.06
C GLU A 120 -29.16 -2.61 0.86
N CYS A 121 -28.40 -2.02 1.78
CA CYS A 121 -28.00 -0.61 1.70
C CYS A 121 -26.77 -0.42 0.80
N ASP A 122 -26.65 0.79 0.24
CA ASP A 122 -25.55 1.16 -0.63
C ASP A 122 -24.21 1.30 0.12
N GLY A 123 -23.10 1.21 -0.62
CA GLY A 123 -21.74 1.31 -0.07
C GLY A 123 -21.49 2.56 0.80
N PRO A 124 -21.92 3.77 0.39
CA PRO A 124 -21.79 4.96 1.23
C PRO A 124 -22.51 4.84 2.58
N THR A 125 -23.69 4.19 2.63
CA THR A 125 -24.40 3.95 3.89
C THR A 125 -23.67 2.91 4.74
N GLN A 126 -23.14 1.85 4.14
CA GLN A 126 -22.33 0.84 4.83
C GLN A 126 -21.11 1.47 5.53
N ILE A 127 -20.40 2.37 4.84
CA ILE A 127 -19.24 3.08 5.39
C ILE A 127 -19.65 4.01 6.53
N LYS A 128 -20.76 4.76 6.38
CA LYS A 128 -21.29 5.63 7.46
C LYS A 128 -21.61 4.84 8.72
N VAL A 129 -22.24 3.66 8.59
CA VAL A 129 -22.53 2.79 9.73
C VAL A 129 -21.25 2.24 10.33
N THR A 130 -20.29 1.84 9.50
CA THR A 130 -18.97 1.38 9.95
C THR A 130 -18.24 2.47 10.74
N ARG A 131 -18.28 3.74 10.29
CA ARG A 131 -17.71 4.89 10.99
C ARG A 131 -18.28 5.07 12.39
N ASN A 132 -19.59 4.90 12.56
CA ASN A 132 -20.24 5.00 13.88
C ASN A 132 -19.75 3.95 14.88
N LEU A 133 -19.32 2.78 14.39
CA LEU A 133 -18.87 1.67 15.20
C LEU A 133 -17.34 1.51 15.19
N ALA A 134 -16.62 2.38 14.48
CA ALA A 134 -15.20 2.23 14.22
C ALA A 134 -14.37 2.14 15.52
N HIS A 135 -14.77 2.83 16.59
CA HIS A 135 -14.06 2.76 17.88
C HIS A 135 -14.10 1.38 18.56
N TYR A 136 -15.02 0.49 18.15
CA TYR A 136 -15.07 -0.91 18.61
C TYR A 136 -14.32 -1.89 17.69
N ILE A 137 -13.75 -1.39 16.60
CA ILE A 137 -13.12 -2.20 15.57
C ILE A 137 -11.62 -2.00 15.68
N ASN A 138 -10.88 -3.11 15.80
CA ASN A 138 -9.45 -3.17 15.54
C ASN A 138 -9.20 -4.25 14.50
N LEU A 139 -8.35 -3.95 13.53
CA LEU A 139 -8.10 -4.80 12.36
C LEU A 139 -6.61 -5.08 12.22
N THR A 140 -6.28 -6.26 11.71
CA THR A 140 -4.96 -6.47 11.08
C THR A 140 -4.93 -5.87 9.68
N SER A 141 -3.74 -5.72 9.12
CA SER A 141 -3.51 -5.24 7.75
C SER A 141 -4.09 -6.21 6.72
N VAL A 142 -4.09 -7.52 7.03
CA VAL A 142 -4.76 -8.55 6.23
C VAL A 142 -6.29 -8.36 6.27
N GLN A 143 -6.86 -8.13 7.45
CA GLN A 143 -8.31 -7.85 7.57
C GLN A 143 -8.67 -6.55 6.86
N MET A 144 -7.83 -5.52 6.93
CA MET A 144 -8.02 -4.29 6.17
C MET A 144 -8.11 -4.58 4.66
N ARG A 145 -7.15 -5.33 4.10
CA ARG A 145 -7.17 -5.73 2.68
C ARG A 145 -8.49 -6.41 2.30
N GLN A 146 -8.94 -7.37 3.12
CA GLN A 146 -10.20 -8.09 2.88
C GLN A 146 -11.44 -7.19 2.99
N LEU A 147 -11.44 -6.22 3.90
CA LEU A 147 -12.51 -5.22 4.02
C LEU A 147 -12.58 -4.33 2.77
N LEU A 148 -11.44 -3.88 2.25
CA LEU A 148 -11.39 -3.12 0.99
C LEU A 148 -11.91 -3.94 -0.20
N GLY A 149 -11.76 -5.27 -0.15
CA GLY A 149 -12.31 -6.20 -1.15
C GLY A 149 -13.85 -6.25 -1.22
N VAL A 150 -14.57 -5.67 -0.24
CA VAL A 150 -16.04 -5.52 -0.29
C VAL A 150 -16.47 -4.40 -1.24
N TYR A 151 -15.62 -3.38 -1.42
CA TYR A 151 -15.97 -2.16 -2.13
C TYR A 151 -15.41 -2.15 -3.56
N ARG A 152 -16.31 -2.10 -4.55
CA ARG A 152 -15.96 -2.19 -5.98
C ARG A 152 -15.23 -0.95 -6.50
N THR A 153 -15.68 0.24 -6.13
CA THR A 153 -15.12 1.49 -6.68
C THR A 153 -13.97 2.00 -5.83
N SER A 154 -13.05 2.72 -6.46
CA SER A 154 -11.89 3.32 -5.80
C SER A 154 -12.32 4.27 -4.67
N GLU A 155 -13.33 5.10 -4.91
CA GLU A 155 -13.82 6.10 -3.96
C GLU A 155 -14.38 5.45 -2.69
N LEU A 156 -15.07 4.31 -2.84
CA LEU A 156 -15.59 3.56 -1.68
C LEU A 156 -14.46 2.87 -0.90
N ARG A 157 -13.44 2.35 -1.58
CA ARG A 157 -12.24 1.80 -0.92
C ARG A 157 -11.50 2.88 -0.15
N GLU A 158 -11.32 4.04 -0.77
CA GLU A 158 -10.68 5.20 -0.17
C GLU A 158 -11.41 5.65 1.10
N GLU A 159 -12.73 5.86 1.03
CA GLU A 159 -13.55 6.21 2.18
C GLU A 159 -13.51 5.15 3.29
N ALA A 160 -13.55 3.86 2.93
CA ALA A 160 -13.47 2.76 3.87
C ALA A 160 -12.11 2.74 4.58
N LEU A 161 -11.01 2.90 3.83
CA LEU A 161 -9.66 2.96 4.38
C LEU A 161 -9.51 4.18 5.29
N VAL A 162 -9.85 5.39 4.83
CA VAL A 162 -9.74 6.61 5.66
C VAL A 162 -10.52 6.48 6.96
N THR A 163 -11.73 5.91 6.91
CA THR A 163 -12.59 5.68 8.08
C THR A 163 -11.96 4.72 9.10
N THR A 164 -11.20 3.72 8.64
CA THR A 164 -10.73 2.61 9.48
C THR A 164 -9.19 2.55 9.62
N PHE A 165 -8.45 3.46 9.01
CA PHE A 165 -6.98 3.46 8.98
C PHE A 165 -6.37 3.48 10.38
N PHE A 166 -6.89 4.32 11.26
CA PHE A 166 -6.42 4.40 12.65
C PHE A 166 -6.95 3.28 13.55
N ARG A 167 -7.50 2.20 12.98
CA ARG A 167 -7.89 0.96 13.67
C ARG A 167 -6.97 -0.22 13.35
N ILE A 168 -5.95 0.01 12.52
CA ILE A 168 -4.98 -1.01 12.14
C ILE A 168 -3.93 -1.15 13.25
N VAL A 169 -3.84 -2.33 13.86
CA VAL A 169 -2.93 -2.59 15.00
C VAL A 169 -1.51 -2.92 14.55
N ASP A 170 -1.35 -3.51 13.38
CA ASP A 170 -0.11 -4.05 12.82
C ASP A 170 0.34 -3.23 11.59
N ILE A 171 0.33 -1.90 11.70
CA ILE A 171 0.59 -0.98 10.57
C ILE A 171 1.93 -1.22 9.85
N HIS A 172 2.88 -1.91 10.48
CA HIS A 172 4.13 -2.32 9.85
C HIS A 172 3.93 -3.25 8.63
N HIS A 173 2.75 -3.87 8.51
CA HIS A 173 2.31 -4.68 7.36
C HIS A 173 1.50 -3.89 6.33
N GLU A 174 1.51 -2.56 6.36
CA GLU A 174 0.57 -1.76 5.57
C GLU A 174 0.60 -1.98 4.04
N LYS A 175 1.74 -2.44 3.49
CA LYS A 175 1.81 -2.78 2.07
C LYS A 175 0.77 -3.83 1.67
N VAL A 176 0.45 -4.77 2.57
CA VAL A 176 -0.54 -5.84 2.35
C VAL A 176 -1.90 -5.31 1.87
N PHE A 177 -2.35 -4.14 2.36
CA PHE A 177 -3.61 -3.53 1.92
C PHE A 177 -3.41 -2.39 0.91
N ARG A 178 -2.23 -1.77 0.84
CA ARG A 178 -1.95 -0.69 -0.12
C ARG A 178 -1.93 -1.17 -1.57
N VAL A 179 -1.57 -2.43 -1.81
CA VAL A 179 -1.65 -3.08 -3.13
C VAL A 179 -3.06 -3.07 -3.75
N ARG A 180 -4.11 -2.73 -2.98
CA ARG A 180 -5.48 -2.55 -3.48
C ARG A 180 -5.69 -1.24 -4.24
N TYR A 181 -4.65 -0.41 -4.34
CA TYR A 181 -4.61 0.85 -5.08
C TYR A 181 -3.48 0.75 -6.11
N GLU A 182 -3.83 0.54 -7.36
CA GLU A 182 -2.87 0.32 -8.45
C GLU A 182 -2.46 1.65 -9.10
N GLU A 183 -3.37 2.64 -9.09
CA GLU A 183 -3.10 3.94 -9.68
C GLU A 183 -2.43 4.87 -8.68
N GLN A 184 -1.36 5.54 -9.11
CA GLN A 184 -0.66 6.54 -8.30
C GLN A 184 -1.60 7.65 -7.80
N ALA A 185 -2.61 8.02 -8.60
CA ALA A 185 -3.60 9.03 -8.24
C ALA A 185 -4.44 8.63 -7.01
N GLU A 186 -4.76 7.34 -6.85
CA GLU A 186 -5.50 6.83 -5.68
C GLU A 186 -4.63 6.97 -4.41
N LEU A 187 -3.36 6.58 -4.50
CA LEU A 187 -2.41 6.71 -3.40
C LEU A 187 -2.14 8.17 -3.04
N ASP A 188 -2.06 9.05 -4.02
CA ASP A 188 -1.90 10.49 -3.80
C ASP A 188 -3.14 11.11 -3.14
N SER A 189 -4.35 10.68 -3.51
CA SER A 189 -5.59 11.09 -2.81
C SER A 189 -5.54 10.69 -1.33
N LEU A 190 -5.18 9.44 -1.03
CA LEU A 190 -5.01 8.97 0.35
C LEU A 190 -3.97 9.78 1.14
N ARG A 191 -2.83 10.14 0.51
CA ARG A 191 -1.80 10.99 1.13
C ARG A 191 -2.32 12.40 1.39
N GLN A 192 -3.09 12.99 0.48
CA GLN A 192 -3.68 14.31 0.68
C GLN A 192 -4.67 14.31 1.85
N ARG A 193 -5.47 13.25 1.99
CA ARG A 193 -6.50 13.14 3.02
C ARG A 193 -5.99 12.74 4.39
N LEU A 194 -5.14 11.72 4.48
CA LEU A 194 -4.58 11.22 5.75
C LEU A 194 -3.32 11.98 6.17
N GLY A 195 -2.62 12.57 5.22
CA GLY A 195 -1.37 13.29 5.41
C GLY A 195 -0.12 12.50 5.06
N TYR A 196 0.89 13.22 4.58
CA TYR A 196 2.07 12.60 3.96
C TYR A 196 3.01 11.94 4.95
N CYS A 197 3.10 12.47 6.18
CA CYS A 197 3.82 11.80 7.28
C CYS A 197 2.98 10.68 7.92
N THR A 198 1.66 10.79 7.92
CA THR A 198 0.78 9.80 8.55
C THR A 198 0.63 8.55 7.69
N PHE A 199 0.47 8.73 6.37
CA PHE A 199 0.38 7.67 5.38
C PHE A 199 1.75 7.35 4.75
N PHE A 200 2.83 7.67 5.46
CA PHE A 200 4.21 7.39 5.06
C PHE A 200 4.55 5.92 5.26
N THR A 201 5.25 5.34 4.28
CA THR A 201 5.66 3.93 4.28
C THR A 201 6.95 3.70 5.04
N TYR A 202 6.89 3.79 6.37
CA TYR A 202 8.08 3.81 7.23
C TYR A 202 8.89 2.51 7.20
N ILE A 203 8.20 1.37 7.26
CA ILE A 203 8.86 0.06 7.37
C ILE A 203 9.28 -0.46 6.00
N GLN A 204 8.45 -0.21 4.98
CA GLN A 204 8.63 -0.71 3.62
C GLN A 204 8.48 0.44 2.60
N PRO A 205 9.42 1.41 2.54
CA PRO A 205 9.35 2.57 1.64
C PRO A 205 9.63 2.26 0.15
N GLU A 206 10.08 1.05 -0.17
CA GLU A 206 10.51 0.66 -1.51
C GLU A 206 9.34 0.54 -2.49
N GLN A 207 9.64 0.52 -3.79
CA GLN A 207 8.70 0.26 -4.90
C GLN A 207 7.66 1.35 -5.17
N VAL A 208 7.76 2.48 -4.46
CA VAL A 208 6.86 3.62 -4.62
C VAL A 208 7.63 4.83 -5.17
N THR A 209 6.96 5.56 -6.06
CA THR A 209 7.43 6.86 -6.54
C THR A 209 6.64 7.98 -5.87
N TYR A 210 7.35 9.05 -5.51
CA TYR A 210 6.81 10.16 -4.73
C TYR A 210 7.01 11.48 -5.46
N ASP A 211 5.97 12.32 -5.38
CA ASP A 211 6.00 13.72 -5.75
C ASP A 211 5.62 14.55 -4.53
N PHE A 212 6.56 15.31 -3.99
CA PHE A 212 6.36 16.14 -2.79
C PHE A 212 6.44 17.63 -3.13
N ASP A 213 5.35 18.34 -2.90
CA ASP A 213 5.27 19.80 -2.96
C ASP A 213 5.85 20.42 -1.69
N PHE A 214 7.00 21.07 -1.82
CA PHE A 214 7.70 21.71 -0.71
C PHE A 214 7.00 22.96 -0.19
N ALA A 215 5.94 23.46 -0.85
CA ALA A 215 5.07 24.50 -0.29
C ALA A 215 4.26 23.98 0.91
N LYS A 216 3.95 22.69 0.95
CA LYS A 216 3.24 22.03 2.05
C LYS A 216 4.23 21.54 3.11
N TYR A 217 3.92 21.81 4.38
CA TYR A 217 4.86 21.54 5.48
C TYR A 217 5.12 20.05 5.65
N ASP A 218 4.05 19.24 5.71
CA ASP A 218 4.15 17.80 5.92
C ASP A 218 4.77 17.05 4.73
N GLN A 219 4.52 17.50 3.50
CA GLN A 219 5.17 16.94 2.30
C GLN A 219 6.67 17.20 2.32
N ARG A 220 7.09 18.42 2.65
CA ARG A 220 8.50 18.77 2.83
C ARG A 220 9.12 17.96 3.97
N LEU A 221 8.37 17.70 5.04
CA LEU A 221 8.82 16.89 6.17
C LEU A 221 8.97 15.42 5.77
N ALA A 222 8.01 14.85 5.05
CA ALA A 222 8.10 13.50 4.49
C ALA A 222 9.32 13.35 3.59
N ALA A 223 9.62 14.31 2.72
CA ALA A 223 10.85 14.33 1.92
C ALA A 223 12.11 14.32 2.81
N ASN A 224 12.13 15.12 3.88
CA ASN A 224 13.25 15.13 4.83
C ASN A 224 13.43 13.78 5.55
N LEU A 225 12.34 13.07 5.87
CA LEU A 225 12.41 11.72 6.42
C LEU A 225 13.11 10.75 5.46
N PHE A 226 12.83 10.83 4.15
CA PHE A 226 13.56 10.05 3.14
C PHE A 226 15.04 10.41 3.05
N PHE A 227 15.41 11.69 3.15
CA PHE A 227 16.82 12.08 3.20
C PHE A 227 17.51 11.53 4.46
N GLY A 228 16.81 11.51 5.59
CA GLY A 228 17.28 10.88 6.82
C GLY A 228 17.50 9.38 6.67
N LEU A 229 16.54 8.67 6.06
CA LEU A 229 16.64 7.24 5.76
C LEU A 229 17.82 6.95 4.81
N ALA A 230 17.90 7.66 3.68
CA ALA A 230 18.98 7.48 2.70
C ALA A 230 20.37 7.75 3.29
N ASN A 231 20.49 8.70 4.22
CA ASN A 231 21.77 8.95 4.90
C ASN A 231 22.19 7.82 5.87
N ALA A 232 21.22 7.10 6.45
CA ALA A 232 21.48 6.01 7.38
C ALA A 232 21.60 4.63 6.71
N GLU A 233 20.92 4.45 5.59
CA GLU A 233 20.91 3.24 4.76
C GLU A 233 21.98 3.38 3.66
N LYS A 234 21.65 4.00 2.54
CA LYS A 234 22.58 4.32 1.45
C LYS A 234 22.06 5.52 0.65
N ARG A 235 22.90 6.52 0.37
CA ARG A 235 22.42 7.78 -0.25
C ARG A 235 21.84 7.58 -1.66
N ASP A 236 22.33 6.57 -2.37
CA ASP A 236 21.89 6.17 -3.71
C ASP A 236 20.53 5.44 -3.71
N ASN A 237 19.95 5.19 -2.53
CA ASN A 237 18.59 4.69 -2.38
C ASN A 237 17.55 5.67 -2.95
N ILE A 238 17.87 6.96 -2.98
CA ILE A 238 17.08 7.97 -3.68
C ILE A 238 17.55 8.02 -5.13
N SER A 239 16.68 7.61 -6.04
CA SER A 239 16.97 7.50 -7.47
C SER A 239 15.83 8.11 -8.31
N ASN A 240 16.05 8.21 -9.63
CA ASN A 240 15.08 8.78 -10.58
C ASN A 240 14.57 10.17 -10.17
N PHE A 241 15.40 10.96 -9.48
CA PHE A 241 14.95 12.22 -8.90
C PHE A 241 14.98 13.38 -9.90
N ARG A 242 14.07 14.34 -9.69
CA ARG A 242 14.07 15.65 -10.33
C ARG A 242 13.41 16.68 -9.42
N TYR A 243 13.82 17.93 -9.53
CA TYR A 243 13.22 19.04 -8.80
C TYR A 243 12.60 20.04 -9.78
N THR A 244 11.29 20.23 -9.68
CA THR A 244 10.55 21.20 -10.48
C THR A 244 10.41 22.49 -9.68
N LEU A 245 11.04 23.56 -10.15
CA LEU A 245 10.97 24.88 -9.55
C LEU A 245 9.55 25.47 -9.68
N PRO A 246 9.21 26.50 -8.87
CA PRO A 246 7.89 27.14 -8.92
C PRO A 246 7.50 27.72 -10.28
N ASP A 247 8.50 28.07 -11.10
CA ASP A 247 8.31 28.58 -12.46
C ASP A 247 8.10 27.47 -13.51
N GLY A 248 8.12 26.20 -13.09
CA GLY A 248 8.00 25.02 -13.95
C GLY A 248 9.32 24.53 -14.54
N THR A 249 10.45 25.19 -14.27
CA THR A 249 11.76 24.73 -14.73
C THR A 249 12.13 23.42 -14.03
N ILE A 250 12.64 22.44 -14.78
CA ILE A 250 13.08 21.14 -14.23
C ILE A 250 14.59 21.15 -14.02
N ASP A 251 15.01 21.10 -12.76
CA ASP A 251 16.38 20.82 -12.34
C ASP A 251 16.56 19.30 -12.16
N LYS A 252 17.44 18.70 -12.96
CA LYS A 252 17.77 17.28 -12.89
C LYS A 252 18.69 16.93 -11.72
N LEU A 253 19.21 17.93 -11.01
CA LEU A 253 20.15 17.76 -9.90
C LEU A 253 21.35 16.90 -10.32
N GLU A 254 22.07 17.31 -11.39
CA GLU A 254 23.17 16.51 -11.98
C GLU A 254 24.28 16.15 -10.98
N GLN A 255 24.43 16.94 -9.90
CA GLN A 255 25.38 16.69 -8.81
C GLN A 255 24.79 15.85 -7.66
N GLY A 256 23.60 15.30 -7.84
CA GLY A 256 22.82 14.61 -6.82
C GLY A 256 21.99 15.53 -5.93
N VAL A 257 21.21 14.93 -5.04
CA VAL A 257 20.36 15.66 -4.08
C VAL A 257 21.23 16.48 -3.11
N PRO A 258 21.03 17.81 -2.99
CA PRO A 258 21.86 18.68 -2.18
C PRO A 258 21.95 18.24 -0.70
N ARG A 259 23.17 18.13 -0.16
CA ARG A 259 23.40 17.76 1.25
C ARG A 259 22.81 18.73 2.27
N SER A 260 22.54 19.97 1.88
CA SER A 260 21.87 20.92 2.74
C SER A 260 20.42 20.51 3.04
N TRP A 261 19.76 19.76 2.15
CA TRP A 261 18.36 19.35 2.32
C TRP A 261 18.17 18.31 3.43
N ASP A 262 19.25 17.66 3.86
CA ASP A 262 19.27 16.81 5.05
C ASP A 262 18.82 17.59 6.30
N GLN A 263 19.03 18.91 6.31
CA GLN A 263 18.51 19.82 7.35
C GLN A 263 17.19 20.44 6.89
N PHE A 264 16.08 20.13 7.57
CA PHE A 264 14.74 20.62 7.21
C PHE A 264 14.67 22.14 7.00
N ALA A 265 15.34 22.93 7.85
CA ALA A 265 15.35 24.40 7.75
C ALA A 265 16.06 24.95 6.49
N ARG A 266 16.88 24.14 5.81
CA ARG A 266 17.62 24.51 4.60
C ARG A 266 17.00 23.94 3.33
N MET A 267 15.90 23.20 3.44
CA MET A 267 15.14 22.75 2.29
C MET A 267 14.46 23.94 1.60
N PRO A 268 14.23 23.88 0.27
CA PRO A 268 13.39 24.85 -0.41
C PRO A 268 11.98 24.85 0.20
N LYS A 269 11.29 25.98 0.13
CA LYS A 269 9.94 26.16 0.69
C LYS A 269 8.84 26.12 -0.37
N GLU A 270 9.19 25.77 -1.60
CA GLU A 270 8.34 25.75 -2.77
C GLU A 270 8.96 24.83 -3.83
N GLY A 271 8.19 24.48 -4.87
CA GLY A 271 8.59 23.53 -5.90
C GLY A 271 8.29 22.08 -5.54
N VAL A 272 8.34 21.20 -6.54
CA VAL A 272 7.96 19.79 -6.42
C VAL A 272 9.18 18.90 -6.59
N PHE A 273 9.46 18.05 -5.61
CA PHE A 273 10.53 17.07 -5.67
C PHE A 273 9.98 15.67 -5.97
N HIS A 274 10.39 15.13 -7.10
CA HIS A 274 10.05 13.79 -7.58
C HIS A 274 11.20 12.84 -7.31
N PHE A 275 10.96 11.61 -6.86
CA PHE A 275 11.97 10.55 -6.72
C PHE A 275 11.35 9.16 -6.49
N THR A 276 12.18 8.13 -6.64
CA THR A 276 11.89 6.75 -6.24
C THR A 276 12.82 6.33 -5.11
N TYR A 277 12.30 5.66 -4.08
CA TYR A 277 13.11 5.06 -3.01
C TYR A 277 13.29 3.55 -3.25
N LYS A 278 14.53 3.08 -3.15
CA LYS A 278 14.89 1.65 -3.16
C LYS A 278 15.82 1.36 -2.00
N CYS A 279 15.85 0.14 -1.47
CA CYS A 279 16.81 -0.25 -0.46
C CYS A 279 17.11 -1.74 -0.61
N SER A 280 18.38 -2.11 -0.54
CA SER A 280 18.76 -3.52 -0.41
C SER A 280 18.39 -4.01 1.01
N PRO A 281 18.08 -5.30 1.21
CA PRO A 281 17.84 -5.84 2.54
C PRO A 281 19.03 -5.62 3.51
N GLN A 282 20.27 -5.62 3.01
CA GLN A 282 21.47 -5.45 3.83
C GLN A 282 21.68 -4.01 4.31
N ASP A 283 21.23 -3.03 3.52
CA ASP A 283 21.31 -1.61 3.87
C ASP A 283 20.16 -1.18 4.78
N CYS A 284 19.11 -2.00 4.91
CA CYS A 284 17.93 -1.71 5.73
C CYS A 284 18.31 -1.38 7.17
N ARG A 285 17.82 -0.24 7.67
CA ARG A 285 17.98 0.15 9.08
C ARG A 285 16.65 0.01 9.80
N PHE A 286 16.20 -1.23 10.01
CA PHE A 286 14.90 -1.52 10.62
C PHE A 286 14.65 -0.80 11.96
N SER A 287 15.64 -0.75 12.85
CA SER A 287 15.53 -0.02 14.12
C SER A 287 15.28 1.49 13.93
N LEU A 288 15.89 2.11 12.91
CA LEU A 288 15.63 3.50 12.55
C LEU A 288 14.21 3.65 11.99
N ARG A 289 13.80 2.78 11.07
CA ARG A 289 12.44 2.78 10.49
C ARG A 289 11.36 2.68 11.57
N LYS A 290 11.51 1.78 12.55
CA LYS A 290 10.63 1.69 13.73
C LYS A 290 10.61 2.97 14.56
N SER A 291 11.78 3.57 14.80
CA SER A 291 11.89 4.84 15.54
C SER A 291 11.14 5.97 14.83
N LEU A 292 11.29 6.09 13.51
CA LEU A 292 10.59 7.10 12.71
C LEU A 292 9.07 6.86 12.69
N LEU A 293 8.63 5.61 12.55
CA LEU A 293 7.21 5.25 12.63
C LEU A 293 6.61 5.63 14.00
N PHE A 294 7.35 5.43 15.07
CA PHE A 294 6.92 5.84 16.41
C PHE A 294 6.87 7.36 16.58
N GLN A 295 7.90 8.08 16.12
CA GLN A 295 8.00 9.53 16.32
C GLN A 295 7.03 10.32 15.43
N PHE A 296 6.96 9.98 14.14
CA PHE A 296 6.20 10.74 13.15
C PHE A 296 4.89 10.06 12.77
N GLY A 297 4.89 8.73 12.64
CA GLY A 297 3.65 7.96 12.44
C GLY A 297 2.79 7.88 13.70
N LYS A 298 3.39 7.99 14.89
CA LYS A 298 2.78 7.83 16.22
C LYS A 298 2.38 6.40 16.58
N TRP A 299 2.73 5.40 15.75
CA TRP A 299 2.47 3.99 16.06
C TRP A 299 3.59 3.39 16.89
N LYS A 300 3.21 2.70 17.98
CA LYS A 300 4.13 1.82 18.68
C LYS A 300 4.21 0.49 17.93
N VAL A 301 5.42 0.01 17.67
CA VAL A 301 5.68 -1.27 17.01
C VAL A 301 6.71 -2.03 17.83
N ASP A 302 6.32 -3.22 18.29
CA ASP A 302 7.13 -4.10 19.12
C ASP A 302 7.27 -5.47 18.45
N VAL A 303 7.86 -5.46 17.24
CA VAL A 303 8.13 -6.66 16.45
C VAL A 303 9.58 -6.69 16.00
N ALA A 304 10.12 -7.89 15.80
CA ALA A 304 11.40 -8.14 15.17
C ALA A 304 11.29 -7.99 13.64
N GLU A 305 12.43 -7.91 12.94
CA GLU A 305 12.45 -7.68 11.49
C GLU A 305 11.98 -8.89 10.69
N ASP A 306 12.24 -10.09 11.19
CA ASP A 306 11.83 -11.38 10.63
C ASP A 306 10.34 -11.68 10.82
N GLU A 307 9.66 -10.94 11.71
CA GLU A 307 8.21 -10.99 11.89
C GLU A 307 7.46 -10.06 10.91
N VAL A 308 8.17 -9.22 10.16
CA VAL A 308 7.55 -8.31 9.18
C VAL A 308 7.20 -9.09 7.92
N ASN A 309 5.92 -9.04 7.55
CA ASN A 309 5.46 -9.46 6.23
C ASN A 309 5.93 -8.44 5.17
N TRP A 310 7.13 -8.69 4.63
CA TRP A 310 7.64 -7.97 3.47
C TRP A 310 6.79 -8.25 2.25
N TRP A 311 6.27 -7.19 1.64
CA TRP A 311 5.22 -7.28 0.64
C TRP A 311 5.49 -6.33 -0.51
N ALA A 312 5.11 -6.70 -1.71
CA ALA A 312 5.23 -5.87 -2.89
C ALA A 312 4.05 -6.10 -3.83
N ALA A 313 3.54 -5.06 -4.48
CA ALA A 313 2.46 -5.24 -5.45
C ALA A 313 3.03 -5.97 -6.68
N ALA A 314 2.31 -6.97 -7.20
CA ALA A 314 2.73 -7.65 -8.43
C ALA A 314 2.90 -6.64 -9.59
N ALA A 315 2.04 -5.63 -9.67
CA ALA A 315 2.10 -4.58 -10.69
C ALA A 315 3.36 -3.69 -10.64
N GLU A 316 4.09 -3.68 -9.52
CA GLU A 316 5.35 -2.92 -9.37
C GLU A 316 6.55 -3.68 -9.94
N ALA A 317 6.44 -5.00 -10.19
CA ALA A 317 7.49 -5.78 -10.80
C ALA A 317 7.44 -5.68 -12.33
N PRO A 318 8.61 -5.57 -13.01
CA PRO A 318 8.66 -5.75 -14.46
C PRO A 318 8.09 -7.11 -14.88
N GLU A 319 7.46 -7.17 -16.06
CA GLU A 319 6.85 -8.38 -16.61
C GLU A 319 7.82 -9.58 -16.62
N ASP A 320 9.06 -9.36 -17.07
CA ASP A 320 10.12 -10.39 -17.08
C ASP A 320 10.43 -10.95 -15.69
N VAL A 321 10.31 -10.13 -14.64
CA VAL A 321 10.56 -10.54 -13.25
C VAL A 321 9.42 -11.41 -12.74
N LEU A 322 8.16 -11.07 -13.06
CA LEU A 322 7.01 -11.89 -12.73
C LEU A 322 7.02 -13.23 -13.48
N GLU A 323 7.32 -13.22 -14.78
CA GLU A 323 7.46 -14.46 -15.57
C GLU A 323 8.52 -15.38 -14.96
N PHE A 324 9.66 -14.80 -14.56
CA PHE A 324 10.73 -15.54 -13.89
C PHE A 324 10.28 -16.11 -12.55
N LEU A 325 9.59 -15.30 -11.74
CA LEU A 325 9.02 -15.69 -10.46
C LEU A 325 8.04 -16.86 -10.61
N PHE A 326 7.11 -16.80 -11.56
CA PHE A 326 6.13 -17.86 -11.79
C PHE A 326 6.78 -19.14 -12.27
N TRP A 327 7.71 -19.05 -13.23
CA TRP A 327 8.49 -20.20 -13.69
C TRP A 327 9.26 -20.87 -12.54
N MET A 328 9.86 -20.05 -11.66
CA MET A 328 10.61 -20.53 -10.51
C MET A 328 9.68 -21.21 -9.51
N ARG A 329 8.56 -20.60 -9.14
CA ARG A 329 7.59 -21.12 -8.16
C ARG A 329 6.81 -22.35 -8.67
N SER A 330 6.76 -22.59 -9.97
CA SER A 330 6.19 -23.83 -10.52
C SER A 330 7.12 -25.05 -10.36
N ARG A 331 8.43 -24.83 -10.26
CA ARG A 331 9.49 -25.87 -10.24
C ARG A 331 10.13 -26.07 -8.88
N PHE A 332 10.32 -24.99 -8.14
CA PHE A 332 10.96 -24.99 -6.84
C PHE A 332 9.92 -24.81 -5.74
N ARG A 333 10.15 -25.46 -4.60
CA ARG A 333 9.27 -25.34 -3.43
C ARG A 333 9.25 -23.92 -2.88
N ASP A 334 10.43 -23.29 -2.87
CA ASP A 334 10.65 -21.96 -2.33
C ASP A 334 11.80 -21.26 -3.09
N THR A 335 11.89 -19.95 -2.90
CA THR A 335 12.88 -19.09 -3.57
C THR A 335 14.30 -19.39 -3.09
N GLN A 336 14.45 -19.88 -1.85
CA GLN A 336 15.75 -20.33 -1.35
C GLN A 336 16.28 -21.53 -2.14
N LYS A 337 15.45 -22.55 -2.40
CA LYS A 337 15.84 -23.72 -3.19
C LYS A 337 16.15 -23.36 -4.64
N ALA A 338 15.47 -22.36 -5.18
CA ALA A 338 15.81 -21.82 -6.49
C ALA A 338 17.20 -21.16 -6.46
N PHE A 339 17.49 -20.28 -5.48
CA PHE A 339 18.81 -19.66 -5.34
C PHE A 339 19.93 -20.70 -5.23
N GLU A 340 19.78 -21.71 -4.37
CA GLU A 340 20.74 -22.81 -4.21
C GLU A 340 20.99 -23.56 -5.53
N ALA A 341 19.99 -23.67 -6.40
CA ALA A 341 20.12 -24.29 -7.72
C ALA A 341 20.84 -23.38 -8.74
N PHE A 342 20.73 -22.06 -8.61
CA PHE A 342 21.46 -21.09 -9.44
C PHE A 342 22.92 -20.92 -8.98
N ASP A 343 23.18 -20.87 -7.67
CA ASP A 343 24.51 -20.74 -7.06
C ASP A 343 25.34 -22.03 -7.25
N GLY A 344 24.68 -23.19 -7.29
CA GLY A 344 25.31 -24.48 -7.53
C GLY A 344 26.03 -25.06 -6.31
N ALA A 345 26.58 -26.27 -6.46
CA ALA A 345 27.15 -27.03 -5.33
C ALA A 345 28.43 -26.42 -4.74
N ASP A 346 29.19 -25.67 -5.56
CA ASP A 346 30.41 -24.94 -5.17
C ASP A 346 30.16 -23.42 -5.08
N GLY A 347 28.90 -23.04 -4.93
CA GLY A 347 28.45 -21.65 -4.86
C GLY A 347 29.06 -20.88 -3.69
N ASN A 348 29.26 -19.58 -3.88
CA ASN A 348 29.86 -18.70 -2.87
C ASN A 348 28.80 -17.88 -2.10
N GLY A 349 27.51 -18.14 -2.33
CA GLY A 349 26.40 -17.37 -1.76
C GLY A 349 26.11 -16.05 -2.46
N LEU A 350 26.77 -15.77 -3.58
CA LEU A 350 26.63 -14.57 -4.40
C LEU A 350 26.49 -14.95 -5.88
N LEU A 351 25.39 -14.54 -6.49
CA LEU A 351 25.10 -14.89 -7.88
C LEU A 351 25.57 -13.77 -8.81
N GLY A 352 26.59 -14.03 -9.62
CA GLY A 352 27.00 -13.14 -10.71
C GLY A 352 26.10 -13.29 -11.95
N LEU A 353 26.11 -12.28 -12.84
CA LEU A 353 25.31 -12.30 -14.07
C LEU A 353 25.57 -13.55 -14.92
N ARG A 354 26.84 -14.00 -15.02
CA ARG A 354 27.19 -15.20 -15.80
C ARG A 354 26.60 -16.48 -15.19
N GLU A 355 26.65 -16.61 -13.87
CA GLU A 355 26.08 -17.76 -13.16
C GLU A 355 24.56 -17.78 -13.31
N PHE A 356 23.91 -16.61 -13.24
CA PHE A 356 22.48 -16.49 -13.52
C PHE A 356 22.12 -16.92 -14.96
N GLU A 357 22.84 -16.44 -15.98
CA GLU A 357 22.62 -16.83 -17.38
C GLU A 357 22.88 -18.34 -17.61
N GLU A 358 23.88 -18.92 -16.96
CA GLU A 358 24.20 -20.34 -17.05
C GLU A 358 23.13 -21.18 -16.34
N GLY A 359 22.69 -20.77 -15.15
CA GLY A 359 21.59 -21.39 -14.42
C GLY A 359 20.28 -21.41 -15.23
N MET A 360 19.93 -20.30 -15.89
CA MET A 360 18.77 -20.23 -16.78
C MET A 360 18.82 -21.29 -17.88
N LYS A 361 20.00 -21.52 -18.47
CA LYS A 361 20.20 -22.55 -19.51
C LYS A 361 20.17 -23.97 -18.93
N GLN A 362 20.83 -24.20 -17.80
CA GLN A 362 20.92 -25.52 -17.16
C GLN A 362 19.55 -26.00 -16.65
N LEU A 363 18.78 -25.09 -16.06
CA LEU A 363 17.41 -25.33 -15.61
C LEU A 363 16.39 -25.35 -16.77
N LYS A 364 16.87 -25.16 -18.00
CA LYS A 364 16.09 -25.17 -19.24
C LYS A 364 14.88 -24.23 -19.16
N CYS A 365 15.08 -23.01 -18.66
CA CYS A 365 14.08 -21.96 -18.72
C CYS A 365 13.87 -21.51 -20.17
N GLN A 366 12.64 -21.56 -20.66
CA GLN A 366 12.36 -21.27 -22.08
C GLN A 366 11.36 -20.16 -22.32
N LYS A 367 10.79 -19.59 -21.24
CA LYS A 367 9.89 -18.41 -21.29
C LYS A 367 10.56 -17.22 -22.00
N PHE A 368 11.86 -17.06 -21.82
CA PHE A 368 12.61 -15.92 -22.36
C PHE A 368 13.22 -16.14 -23.75
N ARG A 369 12.93 -17.28 -24.41
CA ARG A 369 13.55 -17.59 -25.71
C ARG A 369 13.16 -16.58 -26.78
N GLY A 370 14.16 -16.05 -27.47
CA GLY A 370 13.92 -15.11 -28.55
C GLY A 370 15.17 -14.32 -28.91
N ARG A 371 15.00 -13.30 -29.76
CA ARG A 371 16.09 -12.41 -30.17
C ARG A 371 16.65 -11.59 -29.00
N ASP A 372 15.80 -11.31 -28.01
CA ASP A 372 16.13 -10.43 -26.88
C ASP A 372 16.36 -11.18 -25.56
N GLU A 373 16.51 -12.52 -25.60
CA GLU A 373 16.67 -13.41 -24.44
C GLU A 373 17.70 -12.89 -23.42
N LYS A 374 18.91 -12.54 -23.88
CA LYS A 374 19.97 -12.03 -23.01
C LYS A 374 19.63 -10.67 -22.38
N GLN A 375 18.91 -9.82 -23.10
CA GLN A 375 18.51 -8.50 -22.60
C GLN A 375 17.47 -8.66 -21.48
N ARG A 376 16.50 -9.56 -21.65
CA ARG A 376 15.50 -9.92 -20.63
C ARG A 376 16.16 -10.48 -19.37
N TRP A 377 17.11 -11.42 -19.52
CA TRP A 377 17.88 -11.94 -18.37
C TRP A 377 18.68 -10.86 -17.65
N THR A 378 19.30 -9.95 -18.39
CA THR A 378 20.03 -8.82 -17.81
C THR A 378 19.09 -7.87 -17.05
N ALA A 379 17.88 -7.65 -17.56
CA ALA A 379 16.87 -6.84 -16.90
C ALA A 379 16.42 -7.45 -15.56
N ILE A 380 16.15 -8.77 -15.55
CA ILE A 380 15.83 -9.50 -14.32
C ILE A 380 16.99 -9.41 -13.32
N PHE A 381 18.23 -9.65 -13.76
CA PHE A 381 19.40 -9.59 -12.89
C PHE A 381 19.58 -8.19 -12.26
N ARG A 382 19.43 -7.12 -13.05
CA ARG A 382 19.52 -5.74 -12.54
C ARG A 382 18.42 -5.39 -11.54
N PHE A 383 17.24 -6.00 -11.69
CA PHE A 383 16.17 -5.84 -10.72
C PHE A 383 16.51 -6.51 -9.39
N LEU A 384 17.13 -7.70 -9.45
CA LEU A 384 17.58 -8.44 -8.28
C LEU A 384 18.84 -7.87 -7.61
N ASP A 385 19.55 -6.95 -8.26
CA ASP A 385 20.75 -6.26 -7.74
C ASP A 385 20.43 -4.77 -7.44
N PRO A 386 19.60 -4.48 -6.41
CA PRO A 386 19.28 -3.09 -6.07
C PRO A 386 20.50 -2.31 -5.57
N SER A 387 21.48 -3.01 -4.97
CA SER A 387 22.73 -2.47 -4.45
C SER A 387 23.67 -1.99 -5.56
N GLY A 388 23.60 -2.61 -6.73
CA GLY A 388 24.37 -2.28 -7.93
C GLY A 388 25.81 -2.80 -7.89
N GLU A 389 26.07 -3.83 -7.09
CA GLU A 389 27.42 -4.38 -6.87
C GLU A 389 27.85 -5.35 -7.98
N GLY A 390 26.92 -5.71 -8.88
CA GLY A 390 27.16 -6.64 -9.98
C GLY A 390 27.08 -8.12 -9.57
N GLN A 391 26.63 -8.37 -8.34
CA GLN A 391 26.36 -9.69 -7.77
C GLN A 391 25.06 -9.60 -6.96
N VAL A 392 24.26 -10.66 -7.00
CA VAL A 392 23.01 -10.78 -6.26
C VAL A 392 23.24 -11.69 -5.07
N SER A 393 23.14 -11.14 -3.87
CA SER A 393 23.16 -11.92 -2.64
C SER A 393 21.91 -12.80 -2.47
N LYS A 394 21.99 -13.79 -1.58
CA LYS A 394 20.84 -14.62 -1.23
C LYS A 394 19.67 -13.76 -0.74
N GLU A 395 19.89 -12.78 0.14
CA GLU A 395 18.82 -11.97 0.69
C GLU A 395 18.18 -11.06 -0.37
N GLU A 396 18.97 -10.52 -1.31
CA GLU A 396 18.43 -9.76 -2.46
C GLU A 396 17.60 -10.66 -3.38
N PHE A 397 18.04 -11.89 -3.66
CA PHE A 397 17.26 -12.83 -4.46
C PHE A 397 15.93 -13.22 -3.77
N LEU A 398 15.94 -13.39 -2.44
CA LEU A 398 14.75 -13.70 -1.65
C LEU A 398 13.72 -12.56 -1.62
N THR A 399 14.06 -11.34 -2.04
CA THR A 399 13.07 -10.25 -2.18
C THR A 399 11.92 -10.61 -3.13
N LEU A 400 12.14 -11.56 -4.06
CA LEU A 400 11.10 -12.14 -4.91
C LEU A 400 9.94 -12.76 -4.11
N ASP A 401 10.18 -13.23 -2.88
CA ASP A 401 9.12 -13.76 -2.01
C ASP A 401 8.07 -12.70 -1.66
N SER A 402 8.44 -11.41 -1.61
CA SER A 402 7.48 -10.32 -1.34
C SER A 402 6.43 -10.15 -2.45
N PHE A 403 6.83 -10.35 -3.72
CA PHE A 403 5.91 -10.37 -4.87
C PHE A 403 5.13 -11.68 -4.92
N TRP A 404 5.77 -12.80 -4.56
CA TRP A 404 5.07 -14.08 -4.51
C TRP A 404 3.98 -14.09 -3.45
N ALA A 405 4.22 -13.47 -2.29
CA ALA A 405 3.23 -13.33 -1.23
C ALA A 405 1.94 -12.66 -1.74
N GLU A 406 2.07 -11.61 -2.56
CA GLU A 406 0.92 -10.96 -3.22
C GLU A 406 0.14 -11.91 -4.11
N VAL A 407 0.82 -12.65 -4.98
CA VAL A 407 0.18 -13.55 -5.94
C VAL A 407 -0.46 -14.74 -5.23
N GLU A 408 0.24 -15.36 -4.28
CA GLU A 408 -0.29 -16.45 -3.48
C GLU A 408 -1.52 -16.03 -2.67
N PHE A 409 -1.48 -14.85 -2.04
CA PHE A 409 -2.62 -14.36 -1.26
C PHE A 409 -3.81 -14.02 -2.16
N SER A 410 -3.56 -13.43 -3.33
CA SER A 410 -4.57 -13.15 -4.34
C SER A 410 -5.28 -14.42 -4.83
N ILE A 411 -4.52 -15.48 -5.08
CA ILE A 411 -5.07 -16.80 -5.44
C ILE A 411 -5.98 -17.33 -4.32
N ARG A 412 -5.56 -17.20 -3.06
CA ARG A 412 -6.35 -17.64 -1.91
C ARG A 412 -7.63 -16.81 -1.76
N GLU A 413 -7.57 -15.49 -1.94
CA GLU A 413 -8.75 -14.63 -1.93
C GLU A 413 -9.73 -15.00 -3.04
N PHE A 414 -9.22 -15.28 -4.23
CA PHE A 414 -10.02 -15.79 -5.35
C PHE A 414 -10.71 -17.12 -5.01
N LEU A 415 -9.95 -18.07 -4.44
CA LEU A 415 -10.50 -19.35 -4.03
C LEU A 415 -11.54 -19.19 -2.92
N ASP A 416 -11.29 -18.37 -1.91
CA ASP A 416 -12.25 -18.11 -0.82
C ASP A 416 -13.54 -17.47 -1.33
N TRP A 417 -13.44 -16.50 -2.23
CA TRP A 417 -14.59 -15.92 -2.91
C TRP A 417 -15.35 -16.99 -3.71
N SER A 418 -14.64 -17.81 -4.49
CA SER A 418 -15.24 -18.86 -5.31
C SER A 418 -15.92 -19.92 -4.44
N ASN A 419 -15.33 -20.28 -3.31
CA ASN A 419 -15.84 -21.25 -2.35
C ASN A 419 -17.18 -20.81 -1.75
N ARG A 420 -17.35 -19.50 -1.49
CA ARG A 420 -18.62 -18.93 -0.99
C ARG A 420 -19.73 -19.00 -2.03
N LYS A 421 -19.39 -18.96 -3.32
CA LYS A 421 -20.36 -18.88 -4.43
C LYS A 421 -20.66 -20.23 -5.09
N TYR A 422 -19.64 -21.07 -5.29
CA TYR A 422 -19.70 -22.30 -6.07
C TYR A 422 -19.30 -23.56 -5.27
N GLY A 423 -18.83 -23.40 -4.04
CA GLY A 423 -18.28 -24.50 -3.23
C GLY A 423 -16.81 -24.81 -3.57
N ARG A 424 -16.26 -25.83 -2.90
CA ARG A 424 -14.81 -26.17 -2.97
C ARG A 424 -14.37 -26.97 -4.19
N ASP A 425 -15.31 -27.40 -5.03
CA ASP A 425 -14.97 -28.23 -6.20
C ASP A 425 -14.46 -27.36 -7.36
N LEU A 426 -13.17 -27.50 -7.71
CA LEU A 426 -12.57 -26.78 -8.83
C LEU A 426 -13.21 -27.12 -10.17
N LYS A 427 -13.81 -28.31 -10.33
CA LYS A 427 -14.46 -28.65 -11.59
C LYS A 427 -15.75 -27.85 -11.78
N THR A 428 -16.50 -27.66 -10.71
CA THR A 428 -17.67 -26.77 -10.68
C THR A 428 -17.27 -25.34 -11.00
N LEU A 429 -16.17 -24.84 -10.41
CA LEU A 429 -15.66 -23.50 -10.73
C LEU A 429 -15.23 -23.39 -12.20
N TRP A 430 -14.46 -24.33 -12.72
CA TRP A 430 -14.05 -24.34 -14.13
C TRP A 430 -15.24 -24.27 -15.08
N ASN A 431 -16.24 -25.12 -14.89
CA ASN A 431 -17.43 -25.14 -15.76
C ASN A 431 -18.23 -23.82 -15.67
N ALA A 432 -18.09 -23.06 -14.59
CA ALA A 432 -18.69 -21.74 -14.46
C ALA A 432 -17.86 -20.63 -15.10
N LEU A 433 -16.55 -20.86 -15.31
CA LEU A 433 -15.64 -19.90 -15.94
C LEU A 433 -15.50 -20.11 -17.46
N ASP A 434 -15.45 -21.37 -17.92
CA ASP A 434 -15.44 -21.82 -19.32
C ASP A 434 -16.88 -21.77 -19.87
N GLU A 435 -17.46 -20.57 -19.98
CA GLU A 435 -18.87 -20.37 -20.35
C GLU A 435 -19.17 -20.86 -21.78
N ASP A 436 -18.19 -20.78 -22.68
CA ASP A 436 -18.33 -21.19 -24.08
C ASP A 436 -18.02 -22.68 -24.31
N GLY A 437 -17.44 -23.36 -23.31
CA GLY A 437 -17.09 -24.77 -23.36
C GLY A 437 -15.98 -25.08 -24.37
N SER A 438 -15.15 -24.09 -24.69
CA SER A 438 -14.00 -24.24 -25.59
C SER A 438 -12.92 -25.16 -25.00
N GLY A 439 -12.91 -25.32 -23.67
CA GLY A 439 -11.93 -26.12 -22.95
C GLY A 439 -10.61 -25.39 -22.68
N ALA A 440 -10.54 -24.09 -22.99
CA ALA A 440 -9.43 -23.20 -22.67
C ALA A 440 -9.96 -21.77 -22.41
N ILE A 441 -9.54 -21.13 -21.33
CA ILE A 441 -10.04 -19.80 -20.95
C ILE A 441 -9.04 -18.74 -21.37
N GLN A 442 -9.39 -17.90 -22.34
CA GLN A 442 -8.52 -16.82 -22.81
C GLN A 442 -8.51 -15.65 -21.82
N ARG A 443 -7.47 -14.80 -21.86
CA ARG A 443 -7.35 -13.69 -20.90
C ARG A 443 -8.56 -12.75 -20.86
N PHE A 444 -9.10 -12.36 -22.01
CA PHE A 444 -10.28 -11.49 -22.04
C PHE A 444 -11.53 -12.19 -21.50
N GLU A 445 -11.63 -13.52 -21.71
CA GLU A 445 -12.75 -14.32 -21.20
C GLU A 445 -12.65 -14.41 -19.67
N TRP A 446 -11.46 -14.70 -19.16
CA TRP A 446 -11.16 -14.69 -17.73
C TRP A 446 -11.59 -13.37 -17.07
N GLU A 447 -11.12 -12.24 -17.60
CA GLU A 447 -11.47 -10.91 -17.06
C GLU A 447 -12.97 -10.62 -17.17
N SER A 448 -13.59 -10.93 -18.31
CA SER A 448 -15.02 -10.70 -18.55
C SER A 448 -15.91 -11.55 -17.64
N VAL A 449 -15.57 -12.84 -17.46
CA VAL A 449 -16.36 -13.74 -16.62
C VAL A 449 -16.22 -13.34 -15.16
N LEU A 450 -15.00 -13.03 -14.69
CA LEU A 450 -14.76 -12.57 -13.32
C LEU A 450 -15.53 -11.28 -12.97
N ASP A 451 -15.62 -10.33 -13.90
CA ASP A 451 -16.44 -9.13 -13.71
C ASP A 451 -17.94 -9.48 -13.62
N LYS A 452 -18.43 -10.33 -14.52
CA LYS A 452 -19.84 -10.78 -14.56
C LYS A 452 -20.25 -11.53 -13.30
N VAL A 453 -19.35 -12.33 -12.73
CA VAL A 453 -19.61 -13.11 -11.51
C VAL A 453 -19.35 -12.30 -10.23
N GLY A 454 -18.79 -11.09 -10.34
CA GLY A 454 -18.61 -10.15 -9.24
C GLY A 454 -17.35 -10.38 -8.41
N TYR A 455 -16.25 -10.83 -9.02
CA TYR A 455 -14.93 -10.83 -8.40
C TYR A 455 -14.17 -9.54 -8.75
N PHE A 456 -13.65 -8.86 -7.72
CA PHE A 456 -12.97 -7.54 -7.84
C PHE A 456 -11.55 -7.57 -7.29
N GLY A 457 -10.91 -8.74 -7.25
CA GLY A 457 -9.51 -8.88 -6.84
C GLY A 457 -8.55 -8.87 -8.04
N PRO A 458 -7.24 -8.91 -7.76
CA PRO A 458 -6.19 -8.88 -8.79
C PRO A 458 -6.22 -10.17 -9.63
N SER A 459 -6.96 -10.13 -10.74
CA SER A 459 -7.18 -11.26 -11.64
C SER A 459 -6.01 -11.50 -12.61
N GLY A 460 -5.30 -10.44 -12.98
CA GLY A 460 -4.16 -10.50 -13.92
C GLY A 460 -3.01 -11.37 -13.41
N PRO A 461 -2.44 -11.11 -12.22
CA PRO A 461 -1.38 -11.94 -11.67
C PRO A 461 -1.78 -13.40 -11.45
N ILE A 462 -3.07 -13.65 -11.13
CA ILE A 462 -3.61 -15.02 -11.02
C ILE A 462 -3.59 -15.69 -12.41
N PHE A 463 -4.08 -15.01 -13.44
CA PHE A 463 -4.07 -15.52 -14.81
C PHE A 463 -2.65 -15.89 -15.24
N SER A 464 -1.70 -14.95 -15.11
CA SER A 464 -0.32 -15.15 -15.53
C SER A 464 0.42 -16.23 -14.74
N TYR A 465 0.04 -16.50 -13.49
CA TYR A 465 0.58 -17.64 -12.75
C TYR A 465 0.03 -18.98 -13.25
N VAL A 466 -1.26 -19.01 -13.57
CA VAL A 466 -1.95 -20.24 -14.00
C VAL A 466 -1.57 -20.60 -15.44
N ASP A 467 -1.42 -19.60 -16.33
CA ASP A 467 -0.89 -19.71 -17.69
C ASP A 467 0.61 -20.04 -17.67
N GLU A 468 0.95 -21.26 -17.21
CA GLU A 468 2.34 -21.67 -16.99
C GLU A 468 3.15 -21.66 -18.30
N ASP A 469 2.51 -21.96 -19.43
CA ASP A 469 3.16 -22.06 -20.73
C ASP A 469 3.19 -20.76 -21.56
N ASP A 470 2.64 -19.66 -21.02
CA ASP A 470 2.46 -18.36 -21.70
C ASP A 470 1.74 -18.50 -23.06
N GLY A 471 0.84 -19.49 -23.16
CA GLY A 471 0.00 -19.72 -24.34
C GLY A 471 -1.03 -18.61 -24.56
N GLY A 472 -1.29 -17.79 -23.53
CA GLY A 472 -2.32 -16.75 -23.54
C GLY A 472 -3.72 -17.29 -23.25
N GLU A 473 -3.83 -18.56 -22.88
CA GLU A 473 -5.05 -19.26 -22.51
C GLU A 473 -4.79 -20.24 -21.36
N ILE A 474 -5.75 -20.41 -20.46
CA ILE A 474 -5.65 -21.36 -19.36
C ILE A 474 -6.34 -22.66 -19.77
N SER A 475 -5.62 -23.77 -19.78
CA SER A 475 -6.19 -25.11 -19.93
C SER A 475 -6.71 -25.67 -18.59
N TRP A 476 -7.57 -26.71 -18.65
CA TRP A 476 -8.01 -27.39 -17.42
C TRP A 476 -6.84 -27.93 -16.59
N LYS A 477 -5.77 -28.40 -17.23
CA LYS A 477 -4.60 -28.94 -16.53
C LYS A 477 -3.86 -27.87 -15.74
N GLU A 478 -3.74 -26.67 -16.30
CA GLU A 478 -3.18 -25.50 -15.63
C GLU A 478 -4.09 -25.02 -14.51
N PHE A 479 -5.39 -24.97 -14.75
CA PHE A 479 -6.37 -24.58 -13.74
C PHE A 479 -6.31 -25.46 -12.49
N GLN A 480 -5.99 -26.75 -12.63
CA GLN A 480 -5.79 -27.66 -11.50
C GLN A 480 -4.60 -27.25 -10.58
N LEU A 481 -3.68 -26.40 -11.03
CA LEU A 481 -2.60 -25.84 -10.19
C LEU A 481 -3.16 -25.04 -9.00
N LEU A 482 -4.33 -24.41 -9.15
CA LEU A 482 -5.01 -23.70 -8.07
C LEU A 482 -5.35 -24.62 -6.89
N GLY A 483 -5.49 -25.93 -7.12
CA GLY A 483 -5.74 -26.91 -6.07
C GLY A 483 -4.67 -26.93 -4.98
N ARG A 484 -3.43 -26.53 -5.30
CA ARG A 484 -2.32 -26.43 -4.33
C ARG A 484 -2.60 -25.44 -3.20
N PHE A 485 -3.52 -24.48 -3.42
CA PHE A 485 -3.84 -23.41 -2.48
C PHE A 485 -5.14 -23.68 -1.69
N GLN A 486 -5.89 -24.74 -1.99
CA GLN A 486 -7.14 -25.07 -1.28
C GLN A 486 -6.92 -25.62 0.13
N ASP A 487 -5.79 -26.29 0.37
CA ASP A 487 -5.46 -26.98 1.64
C ASP A 487 -4.42 -26.23 2.47
N ALA A 488 -3.88 -25.12 1.97
CA ALA A 488 -2.92 -24.31 2.70
C ALA A 488 -3.67 -23.49 3.77
N PRO A 489 -3.26 -23.51 5.05
CA PRO A 489 -3.89 -22.68 6.08
C PRO A 489 -3.89 -21.22 5.63
N SER A 490 -5.05 -20.57 5.71
CA SER A 490 -5.22 -19.15 5.42
C SER A 490 -4.32 -18.33 6.34
N ALA A 491 -3.25 -17.75 5.77
CA ALA A 491 -2.18 -16.93 6.37
C ALA A 491 -1.07 -17.69 7.14
N PRO A 492 0.19 -17.21 7.06
CA PRO A 492 1.10 -17.34 8.18
C PRO A 492 0.56 -16.44 9.31
N CYS A 493 0.15 -17.05 10.41
CA CYS A 493 0.07 -16.35 11.68
C CYS A 493 1.47 -16.32 12.29
N SER A 494 2.10 -15.15 12.21
CA SER A 494 2.99 -14.61 13.24
C SER A 494 2.96 -13.10 13.08
#